data_AF-A0A7M3DQJ8-F1
#
_entry.id   AF-A0A7M3DQJ8-F1
#
_cell.length_a   1.000
_cell.length_b   1.000
_cell.length_c   1.000
_cell.angle_alpha   90.00
_cell.angle_beta   90.00
_cell.angle_gamma   90.00
#
_symmetry.space_group_name_H-M   'P 1'
#
loop_
_entity.id
_entity.type
_entity.pdbx_description
1 polymer ?
#
loop_
_entity_poly.entity_id
_entity_poly.type
_entity_poly.pdbx_seq_one_letter_code
_entity_poly.pdbx_strand_id
1 'polypeptide(L)'
;MHEVIRRPPLPFTPSTRGSLTDLTKKPSQFAVIAPESPRPPEMLSRVSVCEGVPDLTALDQATHEIMLSMAFETDPSMMQEVYSISLKALVRYLGRDIRKEDVSRSIKKLRQITVNFTSEDERRRYEDVRLIDMWREIEDDELTIAYSFPFPIRQLMRRMPRYAHLELAVLGDGLMSTKWGPALYKHLLLASKAKEWQPGWDNDILVQMTADEIVDAVGYPRIDGKFNSTKLVEFVTRTIADLSKVWRFQTIFNAEQDIVRETGRGRLIRYFNFRLRLNPPRPEYTRGGMISEKPGIGAKDAPEYQVASGVWEKAYQLYDKRSSFFGWHANAFRDLWLAALQEALSGEGLTDGYETRHYRGAGLLNAIQQKGATTAAWLFLGEEDRSPDLITIKTRELRLSANVARADRVGSASKRLRKVNGMAVVAAERKAEEAKTAIDIDSPFLTCRKAVLTLGDMPGPRFEVEVETPVYGRKWTGERQFLLTVNAGSNSATFRVNPTADEWEQFVLGFDAVSEGLSYE
;
A
#
# COMPACT_ATOMS: atom_id res chain seq x y z
N MET A 1 -28.99 23.82 -40.11
CA MET A 1 -28.37 22.84 -39.19
C MET A 1 -27.15 23.49 -38.57
N HIS A 2 -27.20 23.81 -37.29
CA HIS A 2 -26.03 24.33 -36.58
C HIS A 2 -25.15 23.14 -36.20
N GLU A 3 -24.02 22.99 -36.88
CA GLU A 3 -22.96 22.08 -36.44
C GLU A 3 -22.50 22.53 -35.06
N VAL A 4 -22.85 21.73 -34.05
CA VAL A 4 -22.27 21.85 -32.72
C VAL A 4 -20.80 21.49 -32.87
N ILE A 5 -19.95 22.50 -33.06
CA ILE A 5 -18.50 22.36 -32.95
C ILE A 5 -18.23 21.91 -31.51
N ARG A 6 -18.08 20.60 -31.32
CA ARG A 6 -17.59 20.04 -30.06
C ARG A 6 -16.19 20.61 -29.88
N ARG A 7 -16.02 21.49 -28.89
CA ARG A 7 -14.69 21.92 -28.46
C ARG A 7 -13.85 20.65 -28.27
N PRO A 8 -12.62 20.58 -28.82
CA PRO A 8 -11.75 19.45 -28.56
C PRO A 8 -11.65 19.28 -27.04
N PRO A 9 -11.73 18.04 -26.52
CA PRO A 9 -11.59 17.81 -25.09
C PRO A 9 -10.29 18.48 -24.63
N LEU A 10 -10.39 19.25 -23.53
CA LEU A 10 -9.20 19.83 -22.91
C LEU A 10 -8.19 18.70 -22.69
N PRO A 11 -6.87 18.95 -22.92
CA PRO A 11 -5.86 17.95 -22.63
C PRO A 11 -6.03 17.50 -21.18
N PHE A 12 -6.07 16.19 -20.96
CA PHE A 12 -6.13 15.64 -19.61
C PHE A 12 -4.91 16.12 -18.81
N THR A 13 -5.16 16.74 -17.65
CA THR A 13 -4.11 17.17 -16.72
C THR A 13 -4.22 16.34 -15.45
N PRO A 14 -3.22 15.54 -15.09
CA PRO A 14 -3.26 14.76 -13.85
C PRO A 14 -3.26 15.69 -12.63
N SER A 15 -4.03 15.34 -11.60
CA SER A 15 -4.05 16.08 -10.34
C SER A 15 -2.90 15.67 -9.42
N THR A 16 -2.49 16.58 -8.54
CA THR A 16 -1.70 16.25 -7.35
C THR A 16 -2.53 15.44 -6.37
N ARG A 17 -1.84 14.82 -5.39
CA ARG A 17 -2.44 13.99 -4.35
C ARG A 17 -1.88 14.43 -3.00
N GLY A 18 -2.75 14.81 -2.08
CA GLY A 18 -2.34 15.61 -0.92
C GLY A 18 -2.00 17.05 -1.33
N SER A 19 -2.21 18.01 -0.43
CA SER A 19 -2.03 19.44 -0.72
C SER A 19 -0.82 20.00 0.03
N LEU A 20 0.18 20.48 -0.71
CA LEU A 20 1.26 21.31 -0.18
C LEU A 20 0.74 22.64 0.33
N THR A 21 -0.34 23.16 -0.26
CA THR A 21 -0.99 24.41 0.18
C THR A 21 -1.60 24.24 1.57
N ASP A 22 -2.36 23.17 1.83
CA ASP A 22 -2.90 22.88 3.16
C ASP A 22 -1.81 22.57 4.19
N LEU A 23 -0.75 21.91 3.75
CA LEU A 23 0.42 21.60 4.58
C LEU A 23 1.18 22.85 5.03
N THR A 24 1.03 24.01 4.38
CA THR A 24 1.66 25.26 4.87
C THR A 24 1.17 25.60 6.27
N LYS A 25 -0.10 25.27 6.58
CA LYS A 25 -0.73 25.48 7.88
C LYS A 25 -0.35 24.41 8.89
N LYS A 26 -0.04 23.18 8.44
CA LYS A 26 0.33 22.04 9.29
C LYS A 26 1.56 21.28 8.75
N PRO A 27 2.76 21.89 8.69
CA PRO A 27 3.87 21.26 7.98
C PRO A 27 4.41 19.99 8.66
N SER A 28 4.16 19.81 9.96
CA SER A 28 4.50 18.58 10.69
C SER A 28 3.80 17.34 10.15
N GLN A 29 2.73 17.50 9.35
CA GLN A 29 2.02 16.40 8.71
C GLN A 29 2.58 16.02 7.33
N PHE A 30 3.64 16.67 6.84
CA PHE A 30 4.19 16.43 5.50
C PHE A 30 4.56 14.94 5.27
N ALA A 31 5.26 14.34 6.24
CA ALA A 31 5.63 12.92 6.20
C ALA A 31 4.40 11.98 6.23
N VAL A 32 3.36 12.36 6.97
CA VAL A 32 2.15 11.54 7.16
C VAL A 32 1.25 11.61 5.93
N ILE A 33 1.00 12.81 5.41
CA ILE A 33 0.21 13.02 4.19
C ILE A 33 0.96 12.48 2.98
N ALA A 34 2.30 12.61 2.97
CA ALA A 34 3.21 12.19 1.91
C ALA A 34 2.71 12.63 0.52
N PRO A 35 2.64 13.95 0.27
CA PRO A 35 2.05 14.48 -0.96
C PRO A 35 2.76 13.95 -2.20
N GLU A 36 2.00 13.72 -3.26
CA GLU A 36 2.46 13.20 -4.54
C GLU A 36 2.12 14.19 -5.66
N SER A 37 3.09 14.45 -6.54
CA SER A 37 2.92 15.37 -7.68
C SER A 37 3.24 14.67 -8.99
N PRO A 38 2.40 14.78 -10.04
CA PRO A 38 2.67 14.13 -11.32
C PRO A 38 3.92 14.72 -11.99
N ARG A 39 4.70 13.85 -12.63
CA ARG A 39 5.83 14.23 -13.47
C ARG A 39 5.77 13.50 -14.81
N PRO A 40 6.08 14.19 -15.93
CA PRO A 40 6.23 13.53 -17.21
C PRO A 40 7.51 12.65 -17.21
N PRO A 41 7.57 11.59 -18.04
CA PRO A 41 8.73 10.71 -18.16
C PRO A 41 10.05 11.46 -18.41
N GLU A 42 10.00 12.54 -19.18
CA GLU A 42 11.14 13.40 -19.50
C GLU A 42 11.82 13.90 -18.23
N MET A 43 11.04 14.40 -17.27
CA MET A 43 11.55 14.94 -16.00
C MET A 43 11.96 13.88 -14.99
N LEU A 44 11.56 12.63 -15.22
CA LEU A 44 11.91 11.50 -14.35
C LEU A 44 13.19 10.78 -14.80
N SER A 45 13.49 10.79 -16.11
CA SER A 45 14.53 9.91 -16.67
C SER A 45 15.38 10.48 -17.80
N ARG A 46 15.04 11.67 -18.34
CA ARG A 46 15.68 12.24 -19.54
C ARG A 46 16.24 13.65 -19.30
N VAL A 47 16.48 14.01 -18.05
CA VAL A 47 17.12 15.29 -17.68
C VAL A 47 18.58 15.03 -17.33
N SER A 48 19.49 15.60 -18.10
CA SER A 48 20.93 15.58 -17.81
C SER A 48 21.41 16.96 -17.40
N VAL A 49 22.17 17.06 -16.32
CA VAL A 49 22.81 18.30 -15.88
C VAL A 49 23.98 18.64 -16.79
N CYS A 50 24.09 19.88 -17.26
CA CYS A 50 25.18 20.31 -18.15
C CYS A 50 26.54 20.28 -17.44
N GLU A 51 27.63 20.14 -18.21
CA GLU A 51 28.99 20.26 -17.67
C GLU A 51 29.28 21.70 -17.20
N GLY A 52 30.20 21.83 -16.25
CA GLY A 52 30.66 23.14 -15.75
C GLY A 52 29.74 23.83 -14.75
N VAL A 53 28.60 23.22 -14.38
CA VAL A 53 27.71 23.72 -13.31
C VAL A 53 27.94 22.98 -11.98
N PRO A 54 27.50 23.54 -10.84
CA PRO A 54 27.66 22.86 -9.55
C PRO A 54 26.91 21.52 -9.44
N ASP A 55 27.55 20.50 -8.89
CA ASP A 55 26.94 19.18 -8.62
C ASP A 55 25.68 19.26 -7.74
N LEU A 56 24.52 18.81 -8.19
CA LEU A 56 23.31 18.77 -7.35
C LEU A 56 23.47 17.84 -6.12
N THR A 57 23.05 18.30 -4.94
CA THR A 57 22.86 17.46 -3.74
C THR A 57 21.43 16.90 -3.68
N ALA A 58 21.18 15.96 -2.76
CA ALA A 58 19.82 15.48 -2.49
C ALA A 58 18.89 16.64 -2.02
N LEU A 59 19.41 17.55 -1.20
CA LEU A 59 18.69 18.75 -0.75
C LEU A 59 18.31 19.66 -1.92
N ASP A 60 19.23 19.86 -2.87
CA ASP A 60 18.98 20.71 -4.05
C ASP A 60 17.84 20.14 -4.91
N GLN A 61 17.87 18.83 -5.15
CA GLN A 61 16.84 18.14 -5.91
C GLN A 61 15.49 18.16 -5.19
N ALA A 62 15.46 17.89 -3.88
CA ALA A 62 14.24 17.95 -3.09
C ALA A 62 13.64 19.37 -3.08
N THR A 63 14.48 20.40 -2.95
CA THR A 63 14.07 21.80 -2.98
C THR A 63 13.41 22.14 -4.32
N HIS A 64 14.07 21.80 -5.43
CA HIS A 64 13.51 22.00 -6.76
C HIS A 64 12.17 21.27 -6.95
N GLU A 65 12.09 19.99 -6.56
CA GLU A 65 10.87 19.19 -6.75
C GLU A 65 9.69 19.69 -5.90
N ILE A 66 9.94 20.16 -4.68
CA ILE A 66 8.88 20.73 -3.83
C ILE A 66 8.36 22.03 -4.43
N MET A 67 9.25 22.93 -4.88
CA MET A 67 8.85 24.19 -5.52
C MET A 67 8.07 23.94 -6.82
N LEU A 68 8.52 23.01 -7.66
CA LEU A 68 7.82 22.63 -8.88
C LEU A 68 6.45 22.01 -8.60
N SER A 69 6.37 21.18 -7.57
CA SER A 69 5.10 20.57 -7.15
C SER A 69 4.11 21.61 -6.65
N MET A 70 4.59 22.62 -5.90
CA MET A 70 3.74 23.69 -5.39
C MET A 70 3.21 24.57 -6.52
N ALA A 71 4.08 24.97 -7.45
CA ALA A 71 3.66 25.70 -8.65
C ALA A 71 2.58 24.93 -9.43
N PHE A 72 2.82 23.64 -9.69
CA PHE A 72 1.87 22.80 -10.43
C PHE A 72 0.55 22.56 -9.67
N GLU A 73 0.58 22.46 -8.33
CA GLU A 73 -0.64 22.35 -7.52
C GLU A 73 -1.51 23.61 -7.64
N THR A 74 -0.90 24.80 -7.55
CA THR A 74 -1.61 26.09 -7.62
C THR A 74 -2.00 26.49 -9.04
N ASP A 75 -1.25 26.02 -10.04
CA ASP A 75 -1.45 26.31 -11.45
C ASP A 75 -1.10 25.08 -12.32
N PRO A 76 -2.04 24.12 -12.45
CA PRO A 76 -1.82 22.92 -13.27
C PRO A 76 -1.60 23.24 -14.76
N SER A 77 -1.93 24.45 -15.20
CA SER A 77 -1.72 24.90 -16.57
C SER A 77 -0.32 25.49 -16.81
N MET A 78 0.43 25.77 -15.74
CA MET A 78 1.75 26.39 -15.75
C MET A 78 1.79 27.68 -16.58
N MET A 79 0.74 28.50 -16.46
CA MET A 79 0.55 29.75 -17.20
C MET A 79 1.06 30.97 -16.43
N GLN A 80 1.15 30.91 -15.11
CA GLN A 80 1.75 31.97 -14.31
C GLN A 80 3.25 32.08 -14.60
N GLU A 81 3.74 33.32 -14.61
CA GLU A 81 5.16 33.58 -14.82
C GLU A 81 5.96 33.46 -13.53
N VAL A 82 5.35 33.78 -12.38
CA VAL A 82 6.02 33.84 -11.08
C VAL A 82 5.15 33.14 -10.04
N TYR A 83 5.79 32.30 -9.24
CA TYR A 83 5.24 31.59 -8.10
C TYR A 83 5.96 32.01 -6.83
N SER A 84 5.35 31.75 -5.67
CA SER A 84 5.94 32.08 -4.37
C SER A 84 5.81 30.95 -3.36
N ILE A 85 6.77 30.87 -2.45
CA ILE A 85 6.75 29.95 -1.30
C ILE A 85 7.46 30.59 -0.10
N SER A 86 6.85 30.50 1.08
CA SER A 86 7.48 30.93 2.33
C SER A 86 8.71 30.06 2.63
N LEU A 87 9.87 30.67 2.93
CA LEU A 87 11.08 29.92 3.28
C LEU A 87 10.83 29.01 4.49
N LYS A 88 10.00 29.45 5.44
CA LYS A 88 9.64 28.69 6.64
C LYS A 88 8.89 27.41 6.30
N ALA A 89 8.00 27.45 5.30
CA ALA A 89 7.29 26.27 4.83
C ALA A 89 8.24 25.30 4.12
N LEU A 90 9.08 25.82 3.22
CA LEU A 90 10.05 25.02 2.47
C LEU A 90 11.03 24.27 3.38
N VAL A 91 11.61 24.94 4.38
CA VAL A 91 12.49 24.30 5.38
C VAL A 91 11.80 23.12 6.07
N ARG A 92 10.52 23.28 6.45
CA ARG A 92 9.77 22.23 7.15
C ARG A 92 9.46 21.02 6.25
N TYR A 93 9.26 21.23 4.94
CA TYR A 93 9.05 20.13 3.99
C TYR A 93 10.34 19.34 3.71
N LEU A 94 11.50 19.97 3.86
CA LEU A 94 12.82 19.36 3.62
C LEU A 94 13.37 18.58 4.83
N GLY A 95 12.62 18.54 5.94
CA GLY A 95 12.93 17.72 7.10
C GLY A 95 13.30 18.52 8.35
N ARG A 96 13.35 17.83 9.49
CA ARG A 96 13.53 18.45 10.83
C ARG A 96 14.93 19.04 11.05
N ASP A 97 15.94 18.47 10.39
CA ASP A 97 17.34 18.84 10.59
C ASP A 97 17.83 19.93 9.63
N ILE A 98 16.99 20.32 8.65
CA ILE A 98 17.33 21.33 7.66
C ILE A 98 17.19 22.74 8.25
N ARG A 99 18.20 23.58 8.02
CA ARG A 99 18.20 24.97 8.47
C ARG A 99 17.95 25.94 7.31
N LYS A 100 17.59 27.18 7.66
CA LYS A 100 17.35 28.25 6.67
C LYS A 100 18.58 28.52 5.82
N GLU A 101 19.78 28.35 6.38
CA GLU A 101 21.07 28.56 5.72
C GLU A 101 21.34 27.49 4.66
N ASP A 102 20.90 26.25 4.88
CA ASP A 102 21.07 25.14 3.94
C ASP A 102 20.20 25.34 2.71
N VAL A 103 18.91 25.65 2.93
CA VAL A 103 17.98 26.01 1.84
C VAL A 103 18.46 27.26 1.11
N SER A 104 19.02 28.23 1.85
CA SER A 104 19.62 29.43 1.27
C SER A 104 20.78 29.14 0.32
N ARG A 105 21.66 28.20 0.69
CA ARG A 105 22.77 27.73 -0.15
C ARG A 105 22.24 26.98 -1.37
N SER A 106 21.23 26.14 -1.16
CA SER A 106 20.57 25.40 -2.24
C SER A 106 19.97 26.32 -3.29
N ILE A 107 19.22 27.35 -2.88
CA ILE A 107 18.66 28.39 -3.76
C ILE A 107 19.74 29.06 -4.61
N LYS A 108 20.84 29.50 -3.99
CA LYS A 108 21.95 30.15 -4.72
C LYS A 108 22.56 29.24 -5.78
N LYS A 109 22.62 27.95 -5.49
CA LYS A 109 23.19 26.92 -6.36
C LYS A 109 22.24 26.56 -7.50
N LEU A 110 20.96 26.32 -7.21
CA LEU A 110 19.94 25.98 -8.21
C LEU A 110 19.83 27.01 -9.34
N ARG A 111 20.07 28.30 -9.04
CA ARG A 111 20.13 29.38 -10.05
C ARG A 111 21.23 29.22 -11.10
N GLN A 112 22.25 28.41 -10.84
CA GLN A 112 23.39 28.17 -11.73
C GLN A 112 23.24 26.88 -12.53
N ILE A 113 22.23 26.07 -12.21
CA ILE A 113 22.04 24.76 -12.82
C ILE A 113 21.35 24.93 -14.17
N THR A 114 21.99 24.42 -15.20
CA THR A 114 21.40 24.22 -16.53
C THR A 114 21.27 22.73 -16.82
N VAL A 115 20.24 22.39 -17.60
CA VAL A 115 19.91 21.02 -17.95
C VAL A 115 19.60 20.90 -19.44
N ASN A 116 19.89 19.72 -19.96
CA ASN A 116 19.47 19.29 -21.29
C ASN A 116 18.39 18.22 -21.13
N PHE A 117 17.38 18.26 -22.01
CA PHE A 117 16.36 17.22 -22.10
C PHE A 117 15.71 17.18 -23.47
N THR A 118 15.12 16.04 -23.79
CA THR A 118 14.37 15.80 -25.03
C THR A 118 12.89 15.56 -24.73
N SER A 119 12.01 16.00 -25.61
CA SER A 119 10.59 15.68 -25.55
C SER A 119 10.34 14.17 -25.65
N GLU A 120 9.17 13.69 -25.21
CA GLU A 120 8.80 12.28 -25.27
C GLU A 120 8.96 11.70 -26.68
N ASP A 121 8.52 12.44 -27.71
CA ASP A 121 8.60 12.05 -29.12
C ASP A 121 9.99 12.24 -29.75
N GLU A 122 10.98 12.71 -28.97
CA GLU A 122 12.37 12.97 -29.36
C GLU A 122 12.53 13.99 -30.51
N ARG A 123 11.44 14.64 -30.93
CA ARG A 123 11.44 15.64 -32.01
C ARG A 123 11.98 16.98 -31.58
N ARG A 124 11.94 17.28 -30.28
CA ARG A 124 12.44 18.52 -29.71
C ARG A 124 13.49 18.21 -28.66
N ARG A 125 14.64 18.85 -28.82
CA ARG A 125 15.74 18.84 -27.87
C ARG A 125 15.91 20.24 -27.34
N TYR A 126 16.04 20.35 -26.03
CA TYR A 126 16.31 21.59 -25.33
C TYR A 126 17.69 21.48 -24.68
N GLU A 127 18.50 22.49 -24.91
CA GLU A 127 19.88 22.55 -24.41
C GLU A 127 20.09 23.81 -23.57
N ASP A 128 20.95 23.69 -22.55
CA ASP A 128 21.34 24.77 -21.64
C ASP A 128 20.16 25.50 -20.99
N VAL A 129 19.07 24.77 -20.72
CA VAL A 129 17.88 25.33 -20.08
C VAL A 129 18.17 25.53 -18.61
N ARG A 130 18.00 26.75 -18.09
CA ARG A 130 18.05 26.98 -16.64
C ARG A 130 17.01 26.12 -15.93
N LEU A 131 17.39 25.53 -14.81
CA LEU A 131 16.46 24.71 -14.06
C LEU A 131 15.33 25.56 -13.46
N ILE A 132 15.66 26.72 -12.92
CA ILE A 132 14.74 27.62 -12.23
C ILE A 132 15.39 29.00 -12.06
N ASP A 133 14.62 30.07 -12.25
CA ASP A 133 15.01 31.42 -11.84
C ASP A 133 14.32 31.74 -10.51
N MET A 134 15.05 32.32 -9.56
CA MET A 134 14.49 32.63 -8.24
C MET A 134 15.20 33.80 -7.55
N TRP A 135 14.45 34.51 -6.73
CA TRP A 135 14.91 35.61 -5.90
C TRP A 135 14.18 35.61 -4.56
N ARG A 136 14.69 36.42 -3.64
CA ARG A 136 14.12 36.56 -2.31
C ARG A 136 13.34 37.85 -2.25
N GLU A 137 12.17 37.77 -1.65
CA GLU A 137 11.33 38.90 -1.32
C GLU A 137 11.23 38.94 0.20
N ILE A 138 11.52 40.11 0.77
CA ILE A 138 11.45 40.36 2.21
C ILE A 138 10.42 41.45 2.40
N GLU A 139 9.30 41.10 3.03
CA GLU A 139 8.19 42.01 3.35
C GLU A 139 7.80 41.75 4.82
N ASP A 140 7.76 42.80 5.65
CA ASP A 140 7.35 42.73 7.06
C ASP A 140 7.97 41.56 7.86
N ASP A 141 9.29 41.38 7.74
CA ASP A 141 10.09 40.27 8.32
C ASP A 141 9.75 38.85 7.82
N GLU A 142 8.81 38.71 6.89
CA GLU A 142 8.55 37.46 6.19
C GLU A 142 9.46 37.30 4.96
N LEU A 143 10.21 36.20 4.94
CA LEU A 143 11.09 35.86 3.84
C LEU A 143 10.40 34.86 2.91
N THR A 144 10.01 35.35 1.74
CA THR A 144 9.38 34.60 0.66
C THR A 144 10.39 34.36 -0.46
N ILE A 145 10.31 33.20 -1.09
CA ILE A 145 11.08 32.87 -2.29
C ILE A 145 10.12 33.02 -3.46
N ALA A 146 10.39 33.99 -4.32
CA ALA A 146 9.71 34.13 -5.60
C ALA A 146 10.52 33.40 -6.67
N TYR A 147 9.84 32.66 -7.55
CA TYR A 147 10.50 31.81 -8.54
C TYR A 147 9.70 31.64 -9.83
N SER A 148 10.41 31.34 -10.91
CA SER A 148 9.87 31.08 -12.24
C SER A 148 10.55 29.86 -12.86
N PHE A 149 9.77 29.03 -13.54
CA PHE A 149 10.30 27.97 -14.38
C PHE A 149 10.40 28.44 -15.83
N PRO A 150 11.52 28.21 -16.54
CA PRO A 150 11.62 28.53 -17.95
C PRO A 150 10.54 27.86 -18.80
N PHE A 151 10.20 28.50 -19.92
CA PHE A 151 9.13 28.04 -20.82
C PHE A 151 9.24 26.56 -21.21
N PRO A 152 10.43 26.00 -21.55
CA PRO A 152 10.54 24.57 -21.84
C PRO A 152 10.06 23.65 -20.71
N ILE A 153 10.37 23.96 -19.44
CA ILE A 153 9.94 23.19 -18.27
C ILE A 153 8.44 23.34 -18.04
N ARG A 154 7.91 24.57 -18.15
CA ARG A 154 6.45 24.83 -18.07
C ARG A 154 5.69 24.06 -19.15
N GLN A 155 6.25 23.98 -20.35
CA GLN A 155 5.65 23.25 -21.48
C GLN A 155 5.58 21.74 -21.23
N LEU A 156 6.63 21.14 -20.66
CA LEU A 156 6.62 19.73 -20.26
C LEU A 156 5.55 19.47 -19.19
N MET A 157 5.51 20.29 -18.14
CA MET A 157 4.56 20.13 -17.05
C MET A 157 3.11 20.34 -17.49
N ARG A 158 2.85 21.23 -18.45
CA ARG A 158 1.50 21.47 -18.97
C ARG A 158 0.94 20.29 -19.77
N ARG A 159 1.78 19.47 -20.40
CA ARG A 159 1.35 18.35 -21.26
C ARG A 159 1.98 17.05 -20.80
N MET A 160 1.22 16.29 -20.01
CA MET A 160 1.65 15.01 -19.46
C MET A 160 0.76 13.86 -19.94
N PRO A 161 0.86 13.43 -21.21
CA PRO A 161 0.09 12.29 -21.72
C PRO A 161 0.41 11.00 -20.97
N ARG A 162 1.65 10.88 -20.48
CA ARG A 162 2.10 9.87 -19.53
C ARG A 162 2.70 10.58 -18.33
N TYR A 163 2.58 9.97 -17.15
CA TYR A 163 3.13 10.52 -15.93
C TYR A 163 3.31 9.45 -14.86
N ALA A 164 4.17 9.74 -13.88
CA ALA A 164 4.21 9.06 -12.61
C ALA A 164 4.01 10.07 -11.47
N HIS A 165 3.34 9.64 -10.40
CA HIS A 165 3.17 10.44 -9.19
C HIS A 165 4.45 10.35 -8.35
N LEU A 166 5.23 11.42 -8.33
CA LEU A 166 6.44 11.57 -7.53
C LEU A 166 6.05 11.80 -6.07
N GLU A 167 6.38 10.86 -5.19
CA GLU A 167 6.16 11.00 -3.74
C GLU A 167 7.19 11.98 -3.16
N LEU A 168 6.72 13.12 -2.67
CA LEU A 168 7.60 14.21 -2.23
C LEU A 168 8.23 13.93 -0.86
N ALA A 169 7.56 13.17 0.00
CA ALA A 169 8.13 12.76 1.28
C ALA A 169 9.36 11.88 1.13
N VAL A 170 9.45 11.08 0.06
CA VAL A 170 10.64 10.27 -0.26
C VAL A 170 11.87 11.15 -0.52
N LEU A 171 11.67 12.35 -1.07
CA LEU A 171 12.74 13.31 -1.36
C LEU A 171 13.01 14.27 -0.19
N GLY A 172 11.94 14.79 0.43
CA GLY A 172 12.02 15.85 1.42
C GLY A 172 12.12 15.37 2.87
N ASP A 173 11.47 14.27 3.26
CA ASP A 173 11.42 13.86 4.67
C ASP A 173 12.66 13.01 5.06
N GLY A 174 13.72 13.71 5.46
CA GLY A 174 14.98 13.12 5.92
C GLY A 174 16.06 12.97 4.84
N LEU A 175 15.79 13.46 3.63
CA LEU A 175 16.62 13.38 2.42
C LEU A 175 17.09 11.95 2.08
N MET A 176 17.56 11.76 0.85
CA MET A 176 18.27 10.53 0.50
C MET A 176 19.73 10.62 0.95
N SER A 177 20.30 9.49 1.36
CA SER A 177 21.65 9.38 1.90
C SER A 177 22.74 9.65 0.84
N THR A 178 22.39 9.63 -0.44
CA THR A 178 23.30 9.90 -1.56
C THR A 178 22.74 10.98 -2.48
N LYS A 179 23.62 11.78 -3.10
CA LYS A 179 23.19 12.84 -4.03
C LYS A 179 22.55 12.31 -5.32
N TRP A 180 22.89 11.08 -5.71
CA TRP A 180 22.38 10.43 -6.92
C TRP A 180 21.09 9.65 -6.67
N GLY A 181 20.75 9.40 -5.40
CA GLY A 181 19.57 8.63 -5.01
C GLY A 181 18.26 9.13 -5.61
N PRO A 182 17.98 10.46 -5.59
CA PRO A 182 16.75 10.97 -6.16
C PRO A 182 16.57 10.67 -7.66
N ALA A 183 17.66 10.65 -8.43
CA ALA A 183 17.61 10.29 -9.85
C ALA A 183 17.30 8.80 -10.04
N LEU A 184 17.97 7.91 -9.31
CA LEU A 184 17.68 6.47 -9.36
C LEU A 184 16.24 6.16 -8.93
N TYR A 185 15.75 6.81 -7.87
CA TYR A 185 14.36 6.73 -7.45
C TYR A 185 13.39 7.11 -8.57
N LYS A 186 13.60 8.27 -9.23
CA LYS A 186 12.74 8.72 -10.33
C LYS A 186 12.73 7.73 -11.50
N HIS A 187 13.87 7.14 -11.83
CA HIS A 187 13.97 6.08 -12.85
C HIS A 187 13.16 4.84 -12.47
N LEU A 188 13.31 4.34 -11.23
CA LEU A 188 12.55 3.18 -10.76
C LEU A 188 11.05 3.47 -10.64
N LEU A 189 10.69 4.69 -10.25
CA LEU A 189 9.30 5.15 -10.22
C LEU A 189 8.68 5.17 -11.61
N LEU A 190 9.39 5.66 -12.62
CA LEU A 190 8.93 5.61 -14.01
C LEU A 190 8.78 4.16 -14.49
N ALA A 191 9.76 3.30 -14.19
CA ALA A 191 9.67 1.88 -14.53
C ALA A 191 8.47 1.18 -13.86
N SER A 192 8.12 1.57 -12.63
CA SER A 192 6.95 1.05 -11.91
C SER A 192 5.61 1.37 -12.59
N LYS A 193 5.59 2.30 -13.57
CA LYS A 193 4.40 2.62 -14.37
C LYS A 193 4.17 1.69 -15.55
N ALA A 194 5.06 0.72 -15.79
CA ALA A 194 4.83 -0.34 -16.76
C ALA A 194 3.60 -1.22 -16.41
N LYS A 195 3.19 -1.22 -15.13
CA LYS A 195 2.09 -2.05 -14.62
C LYS A 195 1.33 -1.31 -13.54
N GLU A 196 0.00 -1.37 -13.57
CA GLU A 196 -0.84 -0.93 -12.46
C GLU A 196 -1.05 -2.09 -11.48
N TRP A 197 -1.16 -1.78 -10.18
CA TRP A 197 -1.39 -2.82 -9.18
C TRP A 197 -2.77 -3.47 -9.41
N GLN A 198 -2.85 -4.79 -9.31
CA GLN A 198 -4.10 -5.54 -9.46
C GLN A 198 -4.25 -6.60 -8.37
N PRO A 199 -5.45 -6.76 -7.79
CA PRO A 199 -5.70 -7.76 -6.77
C PRO A 199 -5.56 -9.18 -7.34
N GLY A 200 -4.94 -10.09 -6.59
CA GLY A 200 -4.72 -11.49 -6.93
C GLY A 200 -3.74 -11.75 -8.08
N TRP A 201 -3.04 -10.72 -8.56
CA TRP A 201 -2.08 -10.83 -9.67
C TRP A 201 -0.65 -10.79 -9.15
N ASP A 202 0.28 -11.30 -9.97
CA ASP A 202 1.68 -10.96 -9.79
C ASP A 202 1.81 -9.44 -9.90
N ASN A 203 2.40 -8.80 -8.90
CA ASN A 203 2.58 -7.36 -8.83
C ASN A 203 4.06 -7.00 -8.80
N ASP A 204 4.95 -7.93 -9.15
CA ASP A 204 6.38 -7.70 -9.23
C ASP A 204 6.76 -7.22 -10.66
N ILE A 205 7.75 -6.34 -10.73
CA ILE A 205 8.36 -5.83 -11.96
C ILE A 205 9.87 -6.00 -11.82
N LEU A 206 10.51 -6.66 -12.77
CA LEU A 206 11.96 -6.71 -12.86
C LEU A 206 12.47 -5.54 -13.70
N VAL A 207 13.28 -4.68 -13.09
CA VAL A 207 14.00 -3.60 -13.76
C VAL A 207 15.47 -3.99 -13.81
N GLN A 208 15.91 -4.41 -14.99
CA GLN A 208 17.30 -4.79 -15.24
C GLN A 208 18.02 -3.61 -15.87
N MET A 209 19.13 -3.19 -15.27
CA MET A 209 19.98 -2.10 -15.77
C MET A 209 21.45 -2.52 -15.78
N THR A 210 22.17 -2.19 -16.83
CA THR A 210 23.64 -2.27 -16.87
C THR A 210 24.26 -1.23 -15.96
N ALA A 211 25.54 -1.40 -15.64
CA ALA A 211 26.27 -0.41 -14.84
C ALA A 211 26.35 0.95 -15.56
N ASP A 212 26.53 0.96 -16.88
CA ASP A 212 26.52 2.18 -17.70
C ASP A 212 25.15 2.87 -17.69
N GLU A 213 24.05 2.11 -17.85
CA GLU A 213 22.70 2.69 -17.79
C GLU A 213 22.41 3.35 -16.43
N ILE A 214 22.88 2.78 -15.32
CA ILE A 214 22.75 3.43 -14.00
C ILE A 214 23.58 4.71 -13.96
N VAL A 215 24.82 4.66 -14.42
CA VAL A 215 25.73 5.81 -14.43
C VAL A 215 25.13 6.97 -15.22
N ASP A 216 24.60 6.69 -16.41
CA ASP A 216 24.01 7.70 -17.27
C ASP A 216 22.68 8.22 -16.70
N ALA A 217 21.84 7.33 -16.15
CA ALA A 217 20.57 7.69 -15.50
C ALA A 217 20.75 8.66 -14.32
N VAL A 218 21.81 8.50 -13.53
CA VAL A 218 22.00 9.30 -12.31
C VAL A 218 23.03 10.43 -12.48
N GLY A 219 23.68 10.54 -13.64
CA GLY A 219 24.80 11.46 -13.84
C GLY A 219 26.00 11.14 -12.94
N TYR A 220 26.35 9.86 -12.84
CA TYR A 220 27.50 9.42 -12.05
C TYR A 220 28.81 9.82 -12.76
N PRO A 221 29.83 10.31 -12.04
CA PRO A 221 31.05 10.83 -12.68
C PRO A 221 31.83 9.75 -13.42
N ARG A 222 32.34 10.11 -14.61
CA ARG A 222 33.27 9.31 -15.41
C ARG A 222 34.65 9.99 -15.44
N ILE A 223 35.72 9.19 -15.28
CA ILE A 223 37.12 9.61 -15.45
C ILE A 223 37.65 8.77 -16.62
N ASP A 224 38.05 9.43 -17.71
CA ASP A 224 38.49 8.79 -18.96
C ASP A 224 37.47 7.76 -19.49
N GLY A 225 36.18 8.11 -19.41
CA GLY A 225 35.06 7.25 -19.81
C GLY A 225 34.72 6.12 -18.83
N LYS A 226 35.51 5.93 -17.77
CA LYS A 226 35.35 4.86 -16.78
C LYS A 226 34.75 5.37 -15.47
N PHE A 227 34.09 4.50 -14.72
CA PHE A 227 33.55 4.80 -13.39
C PHE A 227 34.04 3.78 -12.37
N ASN A 228 34.00 4.15 -11.09
CA ASN A 228 34.38 3.25 -10.00
C ASN A 228 33.22 2.30 -9.66
N SER A 229 33.32 1.05 -10.09
CA SER A 229 32.27 0.04 -9.89
C SER A 229 31.99 -0.27 -8.42
N THR A 230 33.02 -0.30 -7.55
CA THR A 230 32.84 -0.52 -6.10
C THR A 230 32.00 0.59 -5.48
N LYS A 231 32.31 1.85 -5.79
CA LYS A 231 31.54 3.00 -5.30
C LYS A 231 30.14 3.07 -5.91
N LEU A 232 29.95 2.61 -7.15
CA LEU A 232 28.63 2.46 -7.76
C LEU A 232 27.76 1.46 -6.98
N VAL A 233 28.32 0.29 -6.62
CA VAL A 233 27.62 -0.71 -5.81
C VAL A 233 27.25 -0.18 -4.41
N GLU A 234 28.17 0.53 -3.76
CA GLU A 234 27.90 1.17 -2.46
C GLU A 234 26.76 2.18 -2.57
N PHE A 235 26.80 3.05 -3.59
CA PHE A 235 25.75 4.02 -3.88
C PHE A 235 24.40 3.35 -4.10
N VAL A 236 24.33 2.33 -4.95
CA VAL A 236 23.09 1.61 -5.25
C VAL A 236 22.54 1.03 -3.96
N THR A 237 23.35 0.27 -3.22
CA THR A 237 22.92 -0.39 -1.96
C THR A 237 22.38 0.61 -0.93
N ARG A 238 23.07 1.75 -0.74
CA ARG A 238 22.60 2.82 0.16
C ARG A 238 21.29 3.45 -0.31
N THR A 239 21.15 3.68 -1.61
CA THR A 239 19.94 4.25 -2.18
C THR A 239 18.75 3.32 -1.99
N ILE A 240 18.93 2.00 -2.18
CA ILE A 240 17.87 1.01 -1.94
C ILE A 240 17.33 1.08 -0.50
N ALA A 241 18.20 1.29 0.49
CA ALA A 241 17.77 1.48 1.87
C ALA A 241 16.88 2.73 2.04
N ASP A 242 17.21 3.83 1.35
CA ASP A 242 16.40 5.06 1.36
C ASP A 242 15.03 4.86 0.68
N LEU A 243 14.91 3.94 -0.28
CA LEU A 243 13.65 3.64 -0.99
C LEU A 243 12.60 2.91 -0.12
N SER A 244 12.93 2.52 1.12
CA SER A 244 11.98 1.92 2.07
C SER A 244 10.77 2.81 2.37
N LYS A 245 10.90 4.13 2.15
CA LYS A 245 9.86 5.15 2.32
C LYS A 245 8.90 5.25 1.13
N VAL A 246 9.23 4.66 -0.02
CA VAL A 246 8.38 4.70 -1.21
C VAL A 246 7.11 3.90 -0.96
N TRP A 247 5.94 4.52 -1.15
CA TRP A 247 4.67 3.82 -1.08
C TRP A 247 4.43 2.98 -2.32
N ARG A 248 4.64 3.53 -3.52
CA ARG A 248 4.21 2.91 -4.78
C ARG A 248 4.72 1.48 -4.96
N PHE A 249 5.94 1.21 -4.50
CA PHE A 249 6.56 -0.10 -4.59
C PHE A 249 7.52 -0.35 -3.41
N GLN A 250 7.67 -1.61 -3.04
CA GLN A 250 8.80 -2.10 -2.27
C GLN A 250 9.93 -2.48 -3.23
N THR A 251 11.15 -2.04 -2.94
CA THR A 251 12.33 -2.46 -3.70
C THR A 251 12.94 -3.69 -3.04
N ILE A 252 12.99 -4.81 -3.77
CA ILE A 252 13.63 -6.05 -3.35
C ILE A 252 14.95 -6.14 -4.11
N PHE A 253 16.06 -6.05 -3.36
CA PHE A 253 17.41 -6.08 -3.91
C PHE A 253 18.39 -6.63 -2.86
N ASN A 254 19.05 -7.73 -3.18
CA ASN A 254 20.17 -8.30 -2.43
C ASN A 254 21.43 -8.22 -3.29
N ALA A 255 22.41 -7.42 -2.85
CA ALA A 255 23.64 -7.15 -3.62
C ALA A 255 24.45 -8.42 -3.99
N GLU A 256 24.30 -9.52 -3.25
CA GLU A 256 24.98 -10.78 -3.56
C GLU A 256 24.33 -11.52 -4.72
N GLN A 257 23.00 -11.45 -4.84
CA GLN A 257 22.21 -12.21 -5.81
C GLN A 257 21.82 -11.38 -7.03
N ASP A 258 21.49 -10.11 -6.81
CA ASP A 258 20.90 -9.22 -7.82
C ASP A 258 21.94 -8.40 -8.58
N ILE A 259 23.23 -8.50 -8.21
CA ILE A 259 24.35 -7.96 -9.00
C ILE A 259 24.94 -9.10 -9.84
N VAL A 260 24.51 -9.17 -11.10
CA VAL A 260 24.98 -10.16 -12.05
C VAL A 260 26.33 -9.75 -12.60
N ARG A 261 27.36 -10.55 -12.34
CA ARG A 261 28.72 -10.34 -12.83
C ARG A 261 29.04 -11.31 -13.97
N GLU A 262 29.91 -10.89 -14.89
CA GLU A 262 30.40 -11.77 -15.96
C GLU A 262 31.12 -13.01 -15.41
N THR A 263 31.31 -14.04 -16.24
CA THR A 263 32.10 -15.22 -15.86
C THR A 263 33.60 -14.96 -16.11
N GLY A 264 34.50 -15.50 -15.27
CA GLY A 264 35.96 -15.34 -15.42
C GLY A 264 36.66 -14.56 -14.31
N ARG A 265 37.92 -14.16 -14.50
CA ARG A 265 38.73 -13.38 -13.53
C ARG A 265 38.66 -11.89 -13.90
N GLY A 266 38.39 -11.01 -12.94
CA GLY A 266 38.19 -9.56 -13.19
C GLY A 266 36.76 -9.16 -13.57
N ARG A 267 35.76 -9.93 -13.11
CA ARG A 267 34.36 -9.87 -13.56
C ARG A 267 33.75 -8.46 -13.46
N LEU A 268 33.37 -7.92 -14.61
CA LEU A 268 32.58 -6.70 -14.70
C LEU A 268 31.15 -6.95 -14.23
N ILE A 269 30.51 -5.90 -13.73
CA ILE A 269 29.07 -5.94 -13.41
C ILE A 269 28.33 -5.84 -14.73
N ARG A 270 27.58 -6.90 -15.06
CA ARG A 270 26.77 -6.95 -16.28
C ARG A 270 25.43 -6.27 -16.04
N TYR A 271 24.76 -6.60 -14.94
CA TYR A 271 23.45 -6.05 -14.60
C TYR A 271 23.25 -5.88 -13.09
N PHE A 272 22.42 -4.90 -12.75
CA PHE A 272 21.71 -4.77 -11.50
C PHE A 272 20.24 -5.12 -11.75
N ASN A 273 19.72 -6.06 -10.97
CA ASN A 273 18.34 -6.52 -11.05
C ASN A 273 17.52 -5.94 -9.91
N PHE A 274 16.78 -4.86 -10.16
CA PHE A 274 15.85 -4.32 -9.18
C PHE A 274 14.48 -4.98 -9.32
N ARG A 275 14.01 -5.69 -8.29
CA ARG A 275 12.64 -6.20 -8.28
C ARG A 275 11.74 -5.22 -7.53
N LEU A 276 10.85 -4.56 -8.26
CA LEU A 276 9.88 -3.63 -7.71
C LEU A 276 8.57 -4.37 -7.48
N ARG A 277 8.21 -4.57 -6.21
CA ARG A 277 6.91 -5.12 -5.83
C ARG A 277 5.93 -3.98 -5.65
N LEU A 278 4.94 -3.88 -6.53
CA LEU A 278 3.91 -2.84 -6.43
C LEU A 278 3.07 -3.05 -5.18
N ASN A 279 2.88 -1.97 -4.43
CA ASN A 279 1.95 -1.96 -3.31
C ASN A 279 0.54 -1.60 -3.79
N PRO A 280 -0.51 -2.01 -3.05
CA PRO A 280 -1.86 -1.54 -3.31
C PRO A 280 -1.91 -0.02 -3.29
N PRO A 281 -2.82 0.60 -4.08
CA PRO A 281 -3.00 2.05 -4.05
C PRO A 281 -3.32 2.51 -2.63
N ARG A 282 -2.89 3.71 -2.25
CA ARG A 282 -3.19 4.27 -0.92
C ARG A 282 -4.70 4.19 -0.62
N PRO A 283 -5.11 3.86 0.62
CA PRO A 283 -6.52 3.80 0.97
C PRO A 283 -7.24 5.11 0.62
N GLU A 284 -6.61 6.26 0.83
CA GLU A 284 -7.15 7.60 0.57
C GLU A 284 -7.59 7.78 -0.89
N TYR A 285 -6.90 7.12 -1.83
CA TYR A 285 -7.14 7.23 -3.26
C TYR A 285 -7.92 6.04 -3.84
N THR A 286 -8.22 5.04 -3.01
CA THR A 286 -9.04 3.89 -3.38
C THR A 286 -10.52 4.26 -3.33
N ARG A 287 -11.33 3.74 -4.25
CA ARG A 287 -12.78 3.97 -4.24
C ARG A 287 -13.40 3.45 -2.93
N GLY A 288 -14.40 4.17 -2.41
CA GLY A 288 -15.13 3.80 -1.20
C GLY A 288 -15.44 4.96 -0.27
N GLY A 289 -16.08 4.64 0.86
CA GLY A 289 -16.44 5.61 1.90
C GLY A 289 -15.24 6.39 2.43
N MET A 290 -15.49 7.49 3.15
CA MET A 290 -14.41 8.28 3.77
C MET A 290 -13.68 7.45 4.83
N ILE A 291 -12.36 7.67 4.96
CA ILE A 291 -11.58 7.13 6.07
C ILE A 291 -12.01 7.89 7.33
N SER A 292 -12.97 7.33 8.07
CA SER A 292 -13.40 7.89 9.35
C SER A 292 -12.47 7.44 10.45
N GLU A 293 -11.95 8.39 11.21
CA GLU A 293 -11.25 8.15 12.48
C GLU A 293 -12.23 7.75 13.60
N LYS A 294 -13.55 7.95 13.39
CA LYS A 294 -14.56 7.51 14.35
C LYS A 294 -14.78 5.99 14.23
N PRO A 295 -14.83 5.25 15.35
CA PRO A 295 -15.06 3.81 15.31
C PRO A 295 -16.48 3.53 14.82
N GLY A 296 -16.59 2.96 13.62
CA GLY A 296 -17.83 2.42 13.08
C GLY A 296 -17.62 0.95 12.74
N ILE A 297 -16.92 0.71 11.64
CA ILE A 297 -16.42 -0.61 11.22
C ILE A 297 -14.96 -0.76 11.66
N GLY A 298 -14.56 -1.88 12.25
CA GLY A 298 -13.16 -2.08 12.68
C GLY A 298 -12.91 -2.13 14.20
N ALA A 299 -13.90 -1.74 15.01
CA ALA A 299 -13.83 -1.65 16.48
C ALA A 299 -12.73 -0.71 17.01
N LYS A 300 -12.89 -0.25 18.26
CA LYS A 300 -11.88 0.57 18.95
C LYS A 300 -10.74 -0.32 19.46
N ASP A 301 -9.50 0.14 19.37
CA ASP A 301 -8.30 -0.50 19.95
C ASP A 301 -7.47 0.53 20.75
N ALA A 302 -6.32 0.12 21.28
CA ALA A 302 -5.32 1.04 21.83
C ALA A 302 -4.86 2.03 20.74
N PRO A 303 -4.56 3.29 21.08
CA PRO A 303 -4.24 4.33 20.10
C PRO A 303 -3.15 3.96 19.09
N GLU A 304 -2.12 3.26 19.53
CA GLU A 304 -0.99 2.80 18.71
C GLU A 304 -1.37 1.72 17.68
N TYR A 305 -2.46 0.98 17.91
CA TYR A 305 -2.94 -0.11 17.04
C TYR A 305 -4.26 0.21 16.34
N GLN A 306 -4.81 1.41 16.56
CA GLN A 306 -6.09 1.80 15.99
C GLN A 306 -5.97 1.97 14.46
N VAL A 307 -6.70 1.12 13.74
CA VAL A 307 -6.89 1.27 12.29
C VAL A 307 -8.14 2.11 12.03
N ALA A 308 -8.07 3.03 11.07
CA ALA A 308 -9.20 3.87 10.71
C ALA A 308 -10.32 3.05 10.04
N SER A 309 -11.58 3.33 10.39
CA SER A 309 -12.71 2.47 10.05
C SER A 309 -12.93 2.29 8.54
N GLY A 310 -12.72 3.35 7.76
CA GLY A 310 -12.96 3.31 6.31
C GLY A 310 -11.95 2.46 5.54
N VAL A 311 -10.86 2.03 6.17
CA VAL A 311 -9.86 1.13 5.56
C VAL A 311 -10.50 -0.20 5.20
N TRP A 312 -11.34 -0.76 6.08
CA TRP A 312 -11.96 -2.07 5.86
C TRP A 312 -13.02 -2.05 4.76
N GLU A 313 -13.79 -0.96 4.65
CA GLU A 313 -14.75 -0.77 3.55
C GLU A 313 -14.04 -0.62 2.21
N LYS A 314 -12.93 0.13 2.17
CA LYS A 314 -12.13 0.28 0.95
C LYS A 314 -11.46 -1.02 0.54
N ALA A 315 -11.00 -1.83 1.50
CA ALA A 315 -10.46 -3.17 1.21
C ALA A 315 -11.51 -4.05 0.54
N TYR A 316 -12.74 -4.05 1.08
CA TYR A 316 -13.87 -4.77 0.47
C TYR A 316 -14.15 -4.35 -0.99
N GLN A 317 -13.98 -3.06 -1.31
CA GLN A 317 -14.18 -2.56 -2.68
C GLN A 317 -12.97 -2.79 -3.60
N LEU A 318 -11.77 -2.89 -3.04
CA LEU A 318 -10.54 -3.06 -3.78
C LEU A 318 -10.37 -4.50 -4.27
N TYR A 319 -10.63 -5.47 -3.40
CA TYR A 319 -10.39 -6.89 -3.66
C TYR A 319 -11.58 -7.52 -4.39
N ASP A 320 -11.38 -7.88 -5.66
CA ASP A 320 -12.40 -8.45 -6.53
C ASP A 320 -12.34 -9.99 -6.59
N LYS A 321 -13.06 -10.59 -7.55
CA LYS A 321 -13.11 -12.05 -7.76
C LYS A 321 -11.78 -12.73 -8.07
N ARG A 322 -10.73 -11.97 -8.36
CA ARG A 322 -9.37 -12.50 -8.59
C ARG A 322 -8.58 -12.60 -7.30
N SER A 323 -9.01 -11.86 -6.26
CA SER A 323 -8.37 -11.81 -4.96
C SER A 323 -8.64 -13.06 -4.13
N SER A 324 -7.68 -13.40 -3.27
CA SER A 324 -7.86 -14.38 -2.19
C SER A 324 -8.91 -13.93 -1.16
N PHE A 325 -9.22 -12.63 -1.12
CA PHE A 325 -10.26 -12.04 -0.28
C PHE A 325 -11.65 -12.00 -0.94
N PHE A 326 -11.86 -12.66 -2.08
CA PHE A 326 -13.17 -12.64 -2.71
C PHE A 326 -14.27 -13.16 -1.76
N GLY A 327 -15.37 -12.41 -1.66
CA GLY A 327 -16.50 -12.72 -0.76
C GLY A 327 -16.29 -12.29 0.70
N TRP A 328 -15.16 -11.70 1.06
CA TRP A 328 -14.93 -11.16 2.39
C TRP A 328 -15.75 -9.89 2.59
N HIS A 329 -16.24 -9.65 3.81
CA HIS A 329 -16.86 -8.39 4.20
C HIS A 329 -15.91 -7.59 5.12
N ALA A 330 -16.20 -6.31 5.35
CA ALA A 330 -15.32 -5.41 6.12
C ALA A 330 -14.88 -5.96 7.50
N ASN A 331 -15.79 -6.60 8.25
CA ASN A 331 -15.44 -7.19 9.55
C ASN A 331 -14.45 -8.37 9.47
N ALA A 332 -14.41 -9.10 8.35
CA ALA A 332 -13.49 -10.23 8.19
C ALA A 332 -12.04 -9.73 8.04
N PHE A 333 -11.84 -8.64 7.31
CA PHE A 333 -10.53 -7.97 7.23
C PHE A 333 -10.05 -7.50 8.60
N ARG A 334 -10.95 -6.89 9.39
CA ARG A 334 -10.67 -6.53 10.78
C ARG A 334 -10.24 -7.75 11.61
N ASP A 335 -10.99 -8.85 11.54
CA ASP A 335 -10.69 -10.03 12.36
C ASP A 335 -9.34 -10.65 11.99
N LEU A 336 -8.99 -10.65 10.70
CA LEU A 336 -7.67 -11.07 10.23
C LEU A 336 -6.56 -10.14 10.76
N TRP A 337 -6.77 -8.83 10.72
CA TRP A 337 -5.85 -7.86 11.32
C TRP A 337 -5.64 -8.10 12.82
N LEU A 338 -6.72 -8.33 13.57
CA LEU A 338 -6.62 -8.59 15.01
C LEU A 338 -5.87 -9.89 15.30
N ALA A 339 -6.03 -10.92 14.47
CA ALA A 339 -5.26 -12.16 14.58
C ALA A 339 -3.77 -11.92 14.36
N ALA A 340 -3.39 -11.22 13.28
CA ALA A 340 -2.00 -10.88 12.98
C ALA A 340 -1.38 -10.00 14.08
N LEU A 341 -2.13 -9.03 14.60
CA LEU A 341 -1.69 -8.17 15.69
C LEU A 341 -1.52 -8.96 17.00
N GLN A 342 -2.44 -9.89 17.30
CA GLN A 342 -2.33 -10.71 18.49
C GLN A 342 -1.12 -11.64 18.42
N GLU A 343 -0.91 -12.30 17.28
CA GLU A 343 0.30 -13.10 17.01
C GLU A 343 1.57 -12.28 17.26
N ALA A 344 1.61 -11.06 16.74
CA ALA A 344 2.76 -10.17 16.91
C ALA A 344 3.00 -9.76 18.36
N LEU A 345 1.95 -9.56 19.15
CA LEU A 345 2.04 -9.12 20.55
C LEU A 345 2.28 -10.28 21.54
N SER A 346 1.73 -11.47 21.29
CA SER A 346 1.97 -12.65 22.13
C SER A 346 3.33 -13.29 21.84
N GLY A 347 3.84 -13.14 20.62
CA GLY A 347 5.03 -13.86 20.15
C GLY A 347 4.77 -15.32 19.80
N GLU A 348 3.50 -15.75 19.79
CA GLU A 348 3.09 -17.10 19.44
C GLU A 348 2.70 -17.15 17.96
N GLY A 349 3.61 -17.67 17.12
CA GLY A 349 3.38 -17.78 15.68
C GLY A 349 2.22 -18.71 15.35
N LEU A 350 1.32 -18.26 14.47
CA LEU A 350 0.16 -19.03 14.00
C LEU A 350 0.49 -19.86 12.76
N THR A 351 1.49 -19.41 11.98
CA THR A 351 2.04 -20.07 10.79
C THR A 351 3.52 -19.75 10.66
N ASP A 352 4.23 -20.43 9.76
CA ASP A 352 5.61 -20.12 9.36
C ASP A 352 5.76 -18.68 8.82
N GLY A 353 4.65 -18.05 8.39
CA GLY A 353 4.61 -16.65 8.00
C GLY A 353 4.99 -15.69 9.11
N TYR A 354 4.86 -16.09 10.38
CA TYR A 354 5.24 -15.28 11.54
C TYR A 354 6.68 -14.75 11.46
N GLU A 355 7.63 -15.61 11.06
CA GLU A 355 9.06 -15.27 10.98
C GLU A 355 9.48 -14.73 9.61
N THR A 356 8.73 -15.10 8.55
CA THR A 356 9.18 -14.92 7.17
C THR A 356 8.52 -13.74 6.44
N ARG A 357 7.38 -13.25 6.92
CA ARG A 357 6.58 -12.21 6.26
C ARG A 357 6.91 -10.81 6.77
N HIS A 358 6.72 -9.79 5.93
CA HIS A 358 7.08 -8.42 6.27
C HIS A 358 6.08 -7.78 7.25
N TYR A 359 4.81 -8.15 7.15
CA TYR A 359 3.74 -7.58 7.96
C TYR A 359 3.13 -8.61 8.94
N ARG A 360 3.99 -9.47 9.51
CA ARG A 360 3.67 -10.44 10.57
C ARG A 360 4.70 -10.34 11.70
N GLY A 361 4.37 -10.91 12.87
CA GLY A 361 5.29 -10.96 14.01
C GLY A 361 5.96 -9.62 14.35
N ALA A 362 7.27 -9.65 14.59
CA ALA A 362 8.06 -8.44 14.85
C ALA A 362 8.08 -7.44 13.67
N GLY A 363 8.00 -7.95 12.43
CA GLY A 363 7.93 -7.12 11.22
C GLY A 363 6.68 -6.23 11.22
N LEU A 364 5.55 -6.77 11.64
CA LEU A 364 4.30 -6.01 11.78
C LEU A 364 4.43 -4.86 12.79
N LEU A 365 4.97 -5.12 13.98
CA LEU A 365 5.14 -4.08 15.01
C LEU A 365 6.09 -2.97 14.53
N ASN A 366 7.17 -3.33 13.85
CA ASN A 366 8.08 -2.37 13.22
C ASN A 366 7.36 -1.53 12.17
N ALA A 367 6.53 -2.14 11.32
CA ALA A 367 5.75 -1.43 10.31
C ALA A 367 4.74 -0.46 10.95
N ILE A 368 4.07 -0.86 12.03
CA ILE A 368 3.16 0.01 12.81
C ILE A 368 3.93 1.20 13.39
N GLN A 369 5.09 0.96 14.01
CA GLN A 369 5.90 2.02 14.61
C GLN A 369 6.39 3.03 13.56
N GLN A 370 6.78 2.55 12.37
CA GLN A 370 7.34 3.40 11.32
C GLN A 370 6.27 4.13 10.51
N LYS A 371 5.14 3.48 10.19
CA LYS A 371 4.17 3.95 9.20
C LYS A 371 2.75 4.18 9.75
N GLY A 372 2.50 3.77 10.99
CA GLY A 372 1.19 3.77 11.62
C GLY A 372 0.36 2.52 11.31
N ALA A 373 -0.59 2.21 12.19
CA ALA A 373 -1.42 1.01 12.12
C ALA A 373 -2.25 0.90 10.83
N THR A 374 -2.86 2.00 10.38
CA THR A 374 -3.64 2.02 9.13
C THR A 374 -2.82 1.61 7.90
N THR A 375 -1.62 2.18 7.75
CA THR A 375 -0.71 1.85 6.65
C THR A 375 -0.26 0.39 6.74
N ALA A 376 0.16 -0.05 7.93
CA ALA A 376 0.61 -1.41 8.15
C ALA A 376 -0.49 -2.43 7.84
N ALA A 377 -1.72 -2.19 8.30
CA ALA A 377 -2.89 -3.02 8.01
C ALA A 377 -3.17 -3.11 6.51
N TRP A 378 -3.10 -1.99 5.79
CA TRP A 378 -3.35 -1.99 4.35
C TRP A 378 -2.31 -2.78 3.54
N LEU A 379 -1.03 -2.61 3.89
CA LEU A 379 0.07 -3.32 3.24
C LEU A 379 0.09 -4.81 3.62
N PHE A 380 -0.29 -5.14 4.86
CA PHE A 380 -0.55 -6.51 5.30
C PHE A 380 -1.58 -7.21 4.42
N LEU A 381 -2.72 -6.56 4.14
CA LEU A 381 -3.71 -7.13 3.22
C LEU A 381 -3.12 -7.37 1.82
N GLY A 382 -2.30 -6.45 1.30
CA GLY A 382 -1.63 -6.65 0.02
C GLY A 382 -0.69 -7.87 0.01
N GLU A 383 0.00 -8.14 1.12
CA GLU A 383 0.88 -9.31 1.26
C GLU A 383 0.09 -10.62 1.35
N GLU A 384 -1.01 -10.64 2.11
CA GLU A 384 -1.91 -11.80 2.24
C GLU A 384 -2.68 -12.10 0.95
N ASP A 385 -3.09 -11.09 0.18
CA ASP A 385 -3.76 -11.31 -1.11
C ASP A 385 -2.84 -12.02 -2.11
N ARG A 386 -1.59 -11.54 -2.20
CA ARG A 386 -0.56 -12.03 -3.13
C ARG A 386 -0.12 -13.45 -2.79
N SER A 387 0.06 -13.74 -1.52
CA SER A 387 0.52 -15.05 -1.06
C SER A 387 -0.23 -15.38 0.23
N PRO A 388 -1.43 -15.97 0.10
CA PRO A 388 -2.27 -16.37 1.22
C PRO A 388 -1.50 -17.16 2.28
N ASP A 389 -1.65 -16.74 3.54
CA ASP A 389 -1.10 -17.48 4.67
C ASP A 389 -2.07 -17.44 5.84
N LEU A 390 -2.17 -16.32 6.56
CA LEU A 390 -3.08 -16.21 7.71
C LEU A 390 -4.55 -16.28 7.30
N ILE A 391 -4.87 -15.83 6.08
CA ILE A 391 -6.23 -15.91 5.51
C ILE A 391 -6.77 -17.36 5.44
N THR A 392 -5.86 -18.36 5.41
CA THR A 392 -6.23 -19.78 5.35
C THR A 392 -6.70 -20.32 6.70
N ILE A 393 -6.30 -19.68 7.82
CA ILE A 393 -6.73 -20.05 9.17
C ILE A 393 -8.10 -19.43 9.44
N LYS A 394 -9.15 -20.24 9.32
CA LYS A 394 -10.55 -19.81 9.52
C LYS A 394 -11.13 -20.27 10.85
N THR A 395 -10.32 -20.42 11.90
CA THR A 395 -10.82 -20.90 13.20
C THR A 395 -11.58 -19.80 13.96
N ARG A 396 -12.78 -20.13 14.43
CA ARG A 396 -13.62 -19.25 15.27
C ARG A 396 -12.92 -18.86 16.57
N GLU A 397 -12.20 -19.82 17.14
CA GLU A 397 -11.40 -19.67 18.36
C GLU A 397 -10.39 -18.53 18.24
N LEU A 398 -9.60 -18.51 17.16
CA LEU A 398 -8.60 -17.46 16.89
C LEU A 398 -9.24 -16.07 16.79
N ARG A 399 -10.39 -15.97 16.12
CA ARG A 399 -11.12 -14.70 16.00
C ARG A 399 -11.64 -14.21 17.34
N LEU A 400 -12.12 -15.13 18.18
CA LEU A 400 -12.61 -14.80 19.52
C LEU A 400 -11.45 -14.40 20.44
N SER A 401 -10.34 -15.15 20.44
CA SER A 401 -9.17 -14.86 21.26
C SER A 401 -8.54 -13.50 20.90
N ALA A 402 -8.39 -13.22 19.60
CA ALA A 402 -7.92 -11.91 19.13
C ALA A 402 -8.84 -10.75 19.54
N ASN A 403 -10.17 -10.98 19.53
CA ASN A 403 -11.15 -10.00 19.99
C ASN A 403 -11.15 -9.79 21.52
N VAL A 404 -10.87 -10.85 22.31
CA VAL A 404 -10.66 -10.74 23.76
C VAL A 404 -9.41 -9.91 24.03
N ALA A 405 -8.30 -10.23 23.38
CA ALA A 405 -7.05 -9.51 23.56
C ALA A 405 -7.18 -8.02 23.19
N ARG A 406 -7.91 -7.70 22.11
CA ARG A 406 -8.31 -6.32 21.79
C ARG A 406 -9.08 -5.65 22.93
N ALA A 407 -10.07 -6.35 23.49
CA ALA A 407 -10.86 -5.80 24.59
C ALA A 407 -10.00 -5.52 25.84
N ASP A 408 -9.01 -6.38 26.11
CA ASP A 408 -8.07 -6.18 27.21
C ASP A 408 -7.16 -4.97 26.98
N ARG A 409 -6.65 -4.77 25.75
CA ARG A 409 -5.85 -3.57 25.37
C ARG A 409 -6.61 -2.26 25.55
N VAL A 410 -7.91 -2.24 25.25
CA VAL A 410 -8.75 -1.03 25.37
C VAL A 410 -9.07 -0.67 26.84
N GLY A 411 -8.92 -1.61 27.78
CA GLY A 411 -9.23 -1.41 29.19
C GLY A 411 -10.74 -1.33 29.51
N SER A 412 -11.06 -0.85 30.71
CA SER A 412 -12.32 -1.02 31.47
C SER A 412 -13.66 -0.61 30.80
N ALA A 413 -13.65 -0.07 29.58
CA ALA A 413 -14.84 0.30 28.82
C ALA A 413 -15.58 -0.89 28.16
N SER A 414 -15.04 -2.12 28.21
CA SER A 414 -15.62 -3.28 27.52
C SER A 414 -15.84 -4.52 28.42
N LYS A 415 -16.12 -4.32 29.72
CA LYS A 415 -16.34 -5.44 30.68
C LYS A 415 -17.36 -6.48 30.19
N ARG A 416 -18.42 -6.05 29.51
CA ARG A 416 -19.45 -6.95 28.95
C ARG A 416 -18.90 -7.79 27.79
N LEU A 417 -18.10 -7.20 26.91
CA LEU A 417 -17.49 -7.91 25.78
C LEU A 417 -16.39 -8.87 26.26
N ARG A 418 -15.62 -8.49 27.28
CA ARG A 418 -14.65 -9.36 27.95
C ARG A 418 -15.32 -10.61 28.54
N LYS A 419 -16.44 -10.43 29.24
CA LYS A 419 -17.20 -11.56 29.81
C LYS A 419 -17.81 -12.44 28.72
N VAL A 420 -18.45 -11.84 27.72
CA VAL A 420 -19.13 -12.58 26.64
C VAL A 420 -18.11 -13.33 25.76
N ASN A 421 -17.04 -12.65 25.32
CA ASN A 421 -16.04 -13.28 24.48
C ASN A 421 -15.16 -14.25 25.25
N GLY A 422 -14.81 -13.96 26.52
CA GLY A 422 -14.06 -14.91 27.36
C GLY A 422 -14.85 -16.20 27.61
N MET A 423 -16.15 -16.11 27.87
CA MET A 423 -17.02 -17.29 27.94
C MET A 423 -17.11 -18.02 26.59
N ALA A 424 -17.12 -17.29 25.47
CA ALA A 424 -17.15 -17.89 24.13
C ALA A 424 -15.82 -18.54 23.75
N VAL A 425 -14.67 -18.00 24.18
CA VAL A 425 -13.33 -18.61 24.02
C VAL A 425 -13.27 -19.88 24.82
N VAL A 426 -13.59 -19.85 26.13
CA VAL A 426 -13.60 -21.07 26.95
C VAL A 426 -14.57 -22.12 26.41
N ALA A 427 -15.72 -21.71 25.87
CA ALA A 427 -16.65 -22.63 25.23
C ALA A 427 -16.12 -23.17 23.87
N ALA A 428 -15.37 -22.37 23.12
CA ALA A 428 -14.73 -22.77 21.87
C ALA A 428 -13.54 -23.70 22.12
N GLU A 429 -12.69 -23.38 23.09
CA GLU A 429 -11.60 -24.24 23.59
C GLU A 429 -12.17 -25.56 24.10
N ARG A 430 -13.21 -25.53 24.93
CA ARG A 430 -13.87 -26.76 25.39
C ARG A 430 -14.45 -27.56 24.23
N LYS A 431 -15.08 -26.92 23.24
CA LYS A 431 -15.55 -27.58 22.01
C LYS A 431 -14.41 -28.10 21.15
N ALA A 432 -13.26 -27.42 21.08
CA ALA A 432 -12.08 -27.84 20.34
C ALA A 432 -11.36 -28.99 21.05
N GLU A 433 -11.33 -28.99 22.38
CA GLU A 433 -10.85 -30.08 23.23
C GLU A 433 -11.78 -31.30 23.13
N GLU A 434 -13.10 -31.09 23.19
CA GLU A 434 -14.15 -32.09 22.95
C GLU A 434 -14.06 -32.63 21.52
N ALA A 435 -13.75 -31.79 20.52
CA ALA A 435 -13.52 -32.22 19.13
C ALA A 435 -12.20 -32.98 18.97
N LYS A 436 -11.10 -32.56 19.62
CA LYS A 436 -9.81 -33.27 19.64
C LYS A 436 -9.93 -34.62 20.34
N THR A 437 -10.74 -34.74 21.39
CA THR A 437 -11.05 -36.02 22.05
C THR A 437 -12.07 -36.84 21.27
N ALA A 438 -12.94 -36.23 20.47
CA ALA A 438 -13.85 -36.93 19.56
C ALA A 438 -13.18 -37.44 18.27
N ILE A 439 -11.98 -36.96 17.92
CA ILE A 439 -11.21 -37.46 16.74
C ILE A 439 -10.66 -38.88 16.98
N ASP A 440 -10.71 -39.42 18.20
CA ASP A 440 -10.32 -40.80 18.50
C ASP A 440 -11.51 -41.79 18.54
N ILE A 441 -12.71 -41.36 18.14
CA ILE A 441 -13.90 -42.24 18.02
C ILE A 441 -14.70 -41.83 16.78
N ASP A 442 -14.86 -42.77 15.82
CA ASP A 442 -15.66 -42.70 14.59
C ASP A 442 -16.65 -41.52 14.49
N SER A 443 -16.40 -40.60 13.55
CA SER A 443 -17.27 -39.45 13.27
C SER A 443 -18.75 -39.86 13.17
N PRO A 444 -19.67 -39.28 13.98
CA PRO A 444 -21.11 -39.61 13.97
C PRO A 444 -21.76 -39.44 12.60
N PHE A 445 -21.15 -38.61 11.73
CA PHE A 445 -21.56 -38.49 10.35
C PHE A 445 -21.46 -39.82 9.61
N LEU A 446 -20.40 -40.61 9.78
CA LEU A 446 -20.19 -41.86 9.04
C LEU A 446 -21.22 -42.95 9.38
N THR A 447 -21.92 -42.84 10.51
CA THR A 447 -22.88 -43.84 11.00
C THR A 447 -24.34 -43.35 11.07
N CYS A 448 -24.60 -42.04 10.97
CA CYS A 448 -25.95 -41.48 11.07
C CYS A 448 -26.84 -41.72 9.83
N ARG A 449 -28.16 -41.76 10.06
CA ARG A 449 -29.21 -41.82 9.02
C ARG A 449 -30.06 -40.56 8.96
N LYS A 450 -29.95 -39.72 9.98
CA LYS A 450 -30.61 -38.42 10.01
C LYS A 450 -29.74 -37.41 10.77
N ALA A 451 -29.81 -36.16 10.36
CA ALA A 451 -29.24 -35.04 11.06
C ALA A 451 -30.30 -33.95 11.23
N VAL A 452 -30.31 -33.33 12.41
CA VAL A 452 -31.22 -32.23 12.74
C VAL A 452 -30.40 -30.99 13.04
N LEU A 453 -30.48 -30.00 12.15
CA LEU A 453 -29.86 -28.70 12.30
C LEU A 453 -30.88 -27.71 12.89
N THR A 454 -30.64 -27.24 14.10
CA THR A 454 -31.45 -26.22 14.75
C THR A 454 -30.77 -24.86 14.56
N LEU A 455 -31.52 -23.88 14.08
CA LEU A 455 -31.12 -22.50 13.85
C LEU A 455 -31.96 -21.57 14.75
N GLY A 456 -31.44 -20.37 14.98
CA GLY A 456 -32.17 -19.32 15.67
C GLY A 456 -33.43 -18.88 14.92
N ASP A 457 -34.36 -18.27 15.65
CA ASP A 457 -35.65 -17.87 15.12
C ASP A 457 -35.52 -16.95 13.90
N MET A 458 -36.27 -17.29 12.85
CA MET A 458 -36.09 -16.77 11.50
C MET A 458 -37.46 -16.58 10.84
N PRO A 459 -37.74 -15.42 10.22
CA PRO A 459 -38.96 -15.23 9.45
C PRO A 459 -39.02 -16.15 8.21
N GLY A 460 -40.21 -16.66 7.86
CA GLY A 460 -40.41 -17.60 6.74
C GLY A 460 -39.74 -17.21 5.41
N PRO A 461 -39.86 -15.96 4.90
CA PRO A 461 -39.20 -15.55 3.66
C PRO A 461 -37.68 -15.63 3.71
N ARG A 462 -37.10 -15.43 4.91
CA ARG A 462 -35.65 -15.53 5.13
C ARG A 462 -35.22 -17.00 5.20
N PHE A 463 -36.06 -17.88 5.74
CA PHE A 463 -35.86 -19.32 5.77
C PHE A 463 -35.86 -19.93 4.36
N GLU A 464 -36.81 -19.54 3.51
CA GLU A 464 -36.86 -19.99 2.12
C GLU A 464 -35.58 -19.59 1.33
N VAL A 465 -35.09 -18.36 1.52
CA VAL A 465 -33.93 -17.82 0.78
C VAL A 465 -32.60 -18.31 1.34
N GLU A 466 -32.44 -18.37 2.66
CA GLU A 466 -31.17 -18.70 3.31
C GLU A 466 -31.00 -20.20 3.60
N VAL A 467 -32.09 -20.97 3.70
CA VAL A 467 -32.06 -22.40 4.05
C VAL A 467 -32.56 -23.26 2.89
N GLU A 468 -33.81 -23.09 2.44
CA GLU A 468 -34.39 -24.02 1.47
C GLU A 468 -33.74 -23.91 0.08
N THR A 469 -33.63 -22.69 -0.44
CA THR A 469 -33.06 -22.44 -1.78
C THR A 469 -31.62 -22.94 -1.89
N PRO A 470 -30.72 -22.69 -0.90
CA PRO A 470 -29.35 -23.21 -0.95
C PRO A 470 -29.28 -24.72 -0.81
N VAL A 471 -30.14 -25.35 0.01
CA VAL A 471 -30.15 -26.82 0.15
C VAL A 471 -30.63 -27.49 -1.14
N TYR A 472 -31.69 -26.99 -1.77
CA TYR A 472 -32.20 -27.52 -3.04
C TYR A 472 -31.27 -27.23 -4.22
N GLY A 473 -30.62 -26.06 -4.25
CA GLY A 473 -29.69 -25.66 -5.30
C GLY A 473 -28.32 -26.32 -5.23
N ARG A 474 -27.99 -26.96 -4.10
CA ARG A 474 -26.69 -27.60 -3.89
C ARG A 474 -26.66 -29.00 -4.50
N LYS A 475 -25.63 -29.26 -5.30
CA LYS A 475 -25.36 -30.58 -5.86
C LYS A 475 -24.50 -31.38 -4.87
N TRP A 476 -25.05 -32.47 -4.37
CA TRP A 476 -24.38 -33.39 -3.44
C TRP A 476 -23.76 -34.56 -4.20
N THR A 477 -22.52 -34.91 -3.90
CA THR A 477 -21.76 -35.91 -4.67
C THR A 477 -21.42 -37.18 -3.91
N GLY A 478 -21.86 -37.29 -2.65
CA GLY A 478 -21.70 -38.50 -1.85
C GLY A 478 -22.60 -39.65 -2.27
N GLU A 479 -22.18 -40.86 -1.90
CA GLU A 479 -22.86 -42.12 -2.27
C GLU A 479 -23.97 -42.50 -1.28
N ARG A 480 -23.94 -41.95 -0.06
CA ARG A 480 -24.85 -42.30 1.02
C ARG A 480 -25.94 -41.26 1.20
N GLN A 481 -27.20 -41.68 1.08
CA GLN A 481 -28.35 -40.82 1.32
C GLN A 481 -28.74 -40.83 2.80
N PHE A 482 -28.99 -39.64 3.37
CA PHE A 482 -29.55 -39.53 4.71
C PHE A 482 -30.39 -38.24 4.86
N LEU A 483 -31.24 -38.18 5.89
CA LEU A 483 -32.23 -37.11 6.05
C LEU A 483 -31.63 -35.91 6.78
N LEU A 484 -31.79 -34.71 6.23
CA LEU A 484 -31.48 -33.45 6.90
C LEU A 484 -32.80 -32.77 7.29
N THR A 485 -33.03 -32.56 8.58
CA THR A 485 -34.11 -31.68 9.06
C THR A 485 -33.50 -30.38 9.54
N VAL A 486 -34.00 -29.23 9.06
CA VAL A 486 -33.59 -27.91 9.53
C VAL A 486 -34.77 -27.25 10.24
N ASN A 487 -34.57 -26.84 11.49
CA ASN A 487 -35.56 -26.15 12.33
C ASN A 487 -35.08 -24.72 12.60
N ALA A 488 -35.94 -23.72 12.45
CA ALA A 488 -35.66 -22.32 12.77
C ALA A 488 -36.91 -21.65 13.35
N GLY A 489 -37.03 -21.64 14.69
CA GLY A 489 -38.23 -21.17 15.37
C GLY A 489 -39.47 -22.00 15.02
N SER A 490 -40.49 -21.37 14.42
CA SER A 490 -41.71 -22.05 13.94
C SER A 490 -41.58 -22.68 12.55
N ASN A 491 -40.46 -22.43 11.85
CA ASN A 491 -40.21 -22.96 10.51
C ASN A 491 -39.41 -24.26 10.58
N SER A 492 -39.78 -25.25 9.77
CA SER A 492 -39.08 -26.53 9.68
C SER A 492 -39.18 -27.10 8.27
N ALA A 493 -38.06 -27.60 7.75
CA ALA A 493 -38.01 -28.29 6.47
C ALA A 493 -37.15 -29.56 6.57
N THR A 494 -37.49 -30.57 5.78
CA THR A 494 -36.74 -31.83 5.73
C THR A 494 -36.36 -32.17 4.30
N PHE A 495 -35.08 -32.49 4.10
CA PHE A 495 -34.45 -32.72 2.82
C PHE A 495 -33.83 -34.12 2.79
N ARG A 496 -33.82 -34.73 1.61
CA ARG A 496 -33.00 -35.91 1.34
C ARG A 496 -31.74 -35.46 0.64
N VAL A 497 -30.59 -35.65 1.29
CA VAL A 497 -29.28 -35.23 0.78
C VAL A 497 -28.35 -36.43 0.73
N ASN A 498 -27.32 -36.35 -0.11
CA ASN A 498 -26.28 -37.37 -0.25
C ASN A 498 -24.88 -36.73 -0.24
N PRO A 499 -24.47 -36.06 0.84
CA PRO A 499 -23.22 -35.31 0.90
C PRO A 499 -22.00 -36.24 1.10
N THR A 500 -20.83 -35.83 0.63
CA THR A 500 -19.55 -36.32 1.19
C THR A 500 -19.32 -35.74 2.59
N ALA A 501 -18.36 -36.26 3.35
CA ALA A 501 -18.02 -35.72 4.67
C ALA A 501 -17.63 -34.23 4.58
N ASP A 502 -16.79 -33.87 3.61
CA ASP A 502 -16.34 -32.50 3.38
C ASP A 502 -17.48 -31.58 2.93
N GLU A 503 -18.37 -32.05 2.06
CA GLU A 503 -19.55 -31.29 1.62
C GLU A 503 -20.50 -31.00 2.78
N TRP A 504 -20.68 -31.99 3.66
CA TRP A 504 -21.51 -31.88 4.85
C TRP A 504 -20.92 -30.88 5.85
N GLU A 505 -19.63 -30.98 6.12
CA GLU A 505 -18.93 -30.06 7.00
C GLU A 505 -19.02 -28.62 6.48
N GLN A 506 -18.76 -28.41 5.18
CA GLN A 506 -18.91 -27.09 4.55
C GLN A 506 -20.35 -26.56 4.60
N PHE A 507 -21.34 -27.44 4.49
CA PHE A 507 -22.74 -27.07 4.60
C PHE A 507 -23.10 -26.59 6.00
N VAL A 508 -22.76 -27.38 7.03
CA VAL A 508 -23.00 -27.03 8.43
C VAL A 508 -22.28 -25.73 8.80
N LEU A 509 -21.03 -25.56 8.34
CA LEU A 509 -20.25 -24.33 8.54
C LEU A 509 -20.92 -23.09 7.92
N GLY A 510 -21.67 -23.25 6.83
CA GLY A 510 -22.44 -22.18 6.21
C GLY A 510 -23.53 -21.59 7.11
N PHE A 511 -24.00 -22.35 8.10
CA PHE A 511 -25.04 -21.95 9.05
C PHE A 511 -24.51 -21.66 10.46
N ASP A 512 -23.20 -21.76 10.71
CA ASP A 512 -22.64 -21.68 12.08
C ASP A 512 -22.90 -20.34 12.80
N ALA A 513 -23.14 -19.26 12.04
CA ALA A 513 -23.49 -17.95 12.59
C ALA A 513 -24.93 -17.88 13.14
N VAL A 514 -25.81 -18.78 12.67
CA VAL A 514 -27.24 -18.82 13.05
C VAL A 514 -27.66 -20.16 13.65
N SER A 515 -26.78 -21.16 13.70
CA SER A 515 -27.07 -22.48 14.28
C SER A 515 -27.06 -22.44 15.82
N GLU A 516 -28.11 -23.00 16.42
CA GLU A 516 -28.26 -23.22 17.85
C GLU A 516 -27.89 -24.66 18.25
N GLY A 517 -27.85 -25.59 17.30
CA GLY A 517 -27.41 -26.96 17.55
C GLY A 517 -27.46 -27.85 16.30
N LEU A 518 -26.70 -28.94 16.35
CA LEU A 518 -26.73 -30.01 15.35
C LEU A 518 -26.73 -31.35 16.09
N SER A 519 -27.71 -32.20 15.80
CA SER A 519 -27.77 -33.57 16.33
C SER A 519 -27.79 -34.58 15.19
N TYR A 520 -27.31 -35.79 15.50
CA TYR A 520 -27.25 -36.93 14.59
C TYR A 520 -28.05 -38.09 15.18
N GLU A 521 -28.83 -38.74 14.34
CA GLU A 521 -29.68 -39.91 14.65
C GLU A 521 -29.31 -41.10 13.75
#